data_AF-A0A7K3AZC7-F1
#
_entry.id   AF-A0A7K3AZC7-F1
#
_cell.length_a   1.000
_cell.length_b   1.000
_cell.length_c   1.000
_cell.angle_alpha   90.00
_cell.angle_beta   90.00
_cell.angle_gamma   90.00
#
_symmetry.space_group_name_H-M   'P 1'
#
loop_
_entity.id
_entity.type
_entity.pdbx_description
1 polymer ?
#
loop_
_entity_poly.entity_id
_entity_poly.type
_entity_poly.pdbx_seq_one_letter_code
_entity_poly.pdbx_strand_id
1 'polypeptide(L)'
;MIRAGRQHLVRTLADLAAQQGVGIDHYTRLKPYAAEGFPAPVSSEGSRTRLYDGKQVDAYLLGKPVPPLPGPEVEDDGDLLDRRECAALIGVAPNSWDVYKRDPALVEARIEAGGVEHWPRRAVKAFQAGRPGDAAQRTGRPKSTGDQVPRDQVHGLVAELLDADPTISAATVTERLGVHRNTGQDALTRLRADRIADHIAAHPTLTPAEAAAQLGYPAGQVRRATARAGTVLRARHIAPYLTDVAAALHRAGWTTEQAAPDVQFPGDDRVVAALVLDAGQAPVPALVWDERYGWRTASSRRHPITKGAVPPSEGGGVRYLTGGITPPPDDVVAALTQ
;
A
#
# COMPACT_ATOMS: atom_id res chain seq x y z
N MET A 1 5.86 19.70 -25.33
CA MET A 1 4.83 20.73 -25.20
C MET A 1 4.46 21.26 -26.57
N ILE A 2 3.17 21.43 -26.85
CA ILE A 2 2.71 22.07 -28.09
C ILE A 2 2.67 23.58 -27.87
N ARG A 3 3.35 24.34 -28.72
CA ARG A 3 3.44 25.80 -28.55
C ARG A 3 2.13 26.52 -28.87
N ALA A 4 1.91 27.66 -28.21
CA ALA A 4 0.77 28.52 -28.44
C ALA A 4 0.51 28.77 -29.93
N GLY A 5 -0.75 28.64 -30.36
CA GLY A 5 -1.17 28.81 -31.75
C GLY A 5 -0.77 27.69 -32.72
N ARG A 6 -0.08 26.63 -32.27
CA ARG A 6 0.40 25.52 -33.14
C ARG A 6 -0.40 24.22 -33.02
N GLN A 7 -1.50 24.22 -32.26
CA GLN A 7 -2.36 23.04 -32.09
C GLN A 7 -2.82 22.44 -33.43
N HIS A 8 -3.18 23.29 -34.40
CA HIS A 8 -3.64 22.87 -35.74
C HIS A 8 -2.53 22.22 -36.60
N LEU A 9 -1.27 22.29 -36.16
CA LEU A 9 -0.12 21.70 -36.85
C LEU A 9 0.28 20.35 -36.27
N VAL A 10 -0.39 19.88 -35.21
CA VAL A 10 -0.05 18.63 -34.54
C VAL A 10 -0.32 17.45 -35.46
N ARG A 11 0.70 16.59 -35.62
CA ARG A 11 0.59 15.34 -36.38
C ARG A 11 0.97 14.13 -35.55
N THR A 12 0.19 13.08 -35.67
CA THR A 12 0.49 11.74 -35.14
C THR A 12 1.35 10.96 -36.14
N LEU A 13 1.90 9.82 -35.72
CA LEU A 13 2.58 8.91 -36.66
C LEU A 13 1.66 8.41 -37.79
N ALA A 14 0.35 8.28 -37.53
CA ALA A 14 -0.62 7.91 -38.56
C ALA A 14 -0.78 9.01 -39.61
N ASP A 15 -0.82 10.27 -39.18
CA ASP A 15 -0.89 11.41 -40.10
C ASP A 15 0.39 11.51 -40.95
N LEU A 16 1.56 11.28 -40.34
CA LEU A 16 2.83 11.28 -41.05
C LEU A 16 2.95 10.12 -42.06
N ALA A 17 2.46 8.93 -41.69
CA ALA A 17 2.40 7.80 -42.60
C ALA A 17 1.47 8.08 -43.79
N ALA A 18 0.27 8.61 -43.52
CA ALA A 18 -0.70 8.97 -44.54
C ALA A 18 -0.17 10.07 -45.48
N GLN A 19 0.53 11.07 -44.95
CA GLN A 19 1.19 12.11 -45.73
C GLN A 19 2.22 11.55 -46.73
N GLN A 20 2.88 10.45 -46.38
CA GLN A 20 3.86 9.79 -47.24
C GLN A 20 3.25 8.67 -48.10
N GLY A 21 1.92 8.51 -48.08
CA GLY A 21 1.22 7.49 -48.86
C GLY A 21 1.51 6.05 -48.43
N VAL A 22 1.92 5.84 -47.16
CA VAL A 22 2.23 4.50 -46.63
C VAL A 22 1.34 4.14 -45.44
N GLY A 23 1.11 2.84 -45.24
CA GLY A 23 0.41 2.35 -44.05
C GLY A 23 1.22 2.56 -42.77
N ILE A 24 0.52 2.73 -41.64
CA ILE A 24 1.14 2.98 -40.32
C ILE A 24 2.10 1.85 -39.89
N ASP A 25 1.77 0.60 -40.18
CA ASP A 25 2.64 -0.54 -39.86
C ASP A 25 3.95 -0.51 -40.64
N HIS A 26 3.87 -0.09 -41.92
CA HIS A 26 5.06 0.09 -42.74
C HIS A 26 5.93 1.23 -42.21
N TYR A 27 5.29 2.36 -41.89
CA TYR A 27 5.96 3.55 -41.38
C TYR A 27 6.68 3.29 -40.05
N THR A 28 6.02 2.58 -39.13
CA THR A 28 6.58 2.24 -37.82
C THR A 28 7.73 1.23 -37.93
N ARG A 29 7.70 0.31 -38.91
CA ARG A 29 8.79 -0.63 -39.20
C ARG A 29 10.03 0.08 -39.74
N LEU A 30 9.86 1.02 -40.67
CA LEU A 30 10.98 1.77 -41.27
C LEU A 30 11.58 2.82 -40.31
N LYS A 31 10.80 3.30 -39.34
CA LYS A 31 11.23 4.31 -38.35
C LYS A 31 11.89 5.56 -38.96
N PRO A 32 11.30 6.19 -40.01
CA PRO A 32 11.89 7.39 -40.61
C PRO A 32 12.00 8.55 -39.61
N TYR A 33 11.14 8.58 -38.60
CA TYR A 33 11.18 9.54 -37.50
C TYR A 33 12.37 9.36 -36.53
N ALA A 34 13.19 8.32 -36.71
CA ALA A 34 14.42 8.10 -35.96
C ALA A 34 15.67 8.44 -36.78
N ALA A 35 15.50 8.92 -38.02
CA ALA A 35 16.61 9.37 -38.85
C ALA A 35 17.27 10.63 -38.26
N GLU A 36 18.55 10.80 -38.53
CA GLU A 36 19.31 11.97 -38.11
C GLU A 36 18.69 13.25 -38.70
N GLY A 37 18.54 14.28 -37.87
CA GLY A 37 17.94 15.56 -38.25
C GLY A 37 16.39 15.56 -38.29
N PHE A 38 15.72 14.43 -38.07
CA PHE A 38 14.26 14.40 -37.98
C PHE A 38 13.79 15.23 -36.78
N PRO A 39 12.72 16.04 -36.91
CA PRO A 39 12.23 16.88 -35.81
C PRO A 39 11.90 16.09 -34.54
N ALA A 40 12.30 16.63 -33.39
CA ALA A 40 11.93 16.06 -32.10
C ALA A 40 10.40 16.09 -31.89
N PRO A 41 9.83 15.08 -31.20
CA PRO A 41 8.41 15.12 -30.82
C PRO A 41 8.08 16.33 -29.95
N VAL A 42 6.88 16.89 -30.13
CA VAL A 42 6.30 17.92 -29.26
C VAL A 42 5.52 17.32 -28.08
N SER A 43 5.42 15.99 -27.97
CA SER A 43 4.94 15.28 -26.77
C SER A 43 6.05 15.17 -25.73
N SER A 44 5.73 15.10 -24.42
CA SER A 44 6.75 14.86 -23.39
C SER A 44 7.51 13.55 -23.58
N GLU A 45 8.75 13.53 -23.09
CA GLU A 45 9.60 12.34 -23.10
C GLU A 45 8.88 11.16 -22.43
N GLY A 46 8.91 9.98 -23.07
CA GLY A 46 8.25 8.77 -22.60
C GLY A 46 6.72 8.76 -22.74
N SER A 47 6.13 9.71 -23.48
CA SER A 47 4.73 9.65 -23.90
C SER A 47 4.47 8.46 -24.83
N ARG A 48 3.31 7.80 -24.62
CA ARG A 48 2.89 6.65 -25.45
C ARG A 48 2.57 7.07 -26.88
N THR A 49 1.96 8.24 -27.05
CA THR A 49 1.64 8.83 -28.35
C THR A 49 2.68 9.89 -28.67
N ARG A 50 3.40 9.72 -29.78
CA ARG A 50 4.33 10.73 -30.29
C ARG A 50 3.56 11.72 -31.14
N LEU A 51 3.67 12.99 -30.77
CA LEU A 51 3.10 14.10 -31.52
C LEU A 51 4.25 14.90 -32.11
N TYR A 52 4.08 15.38 -33.34
CA TYR A 52 5.07 16.18 -34.05
C TYR A 52 4.47 17.51 -34.50
N ASP A 53 5.33 18.51 -34.65
CA ASP A 53 4.97 19.75 -35.30
C ASP A 53 5.01 19.59 -36.83
N GLY A 54 3.87 19.74 -37.48
CA GLY A 54 3.72 19.54 -38.92
C GLY A 54 4.59 20.47 -39.76
N LYS A 55 4.81 21.73 -39.35
CA LYS A 55 5.69 22.64 -40.11
C LYS A 55 7.16 22.21 -40.02
N GLN A 56 7.60 21.72 -38.86
CA GLN A 56 8.95 21.18 -38.73
C GLN A 56 9.14 19.92 -39.57
N VAL A 57 8.17 19.01 -39.54
CA VAL A 57 8.22 17.78 -40.36
C VAL A 57 8.16 18.10 -41.85
N ASP A 58 7.30 19.02 -42.27
CA ASP A 58 7.23 19.46 -43.68
C ASP A 58 8.56 20.07 -44.14
N ALA A 59 9.18 20.92 -43.32
CA ALA A 59 10.49 21.49 -43.65
C ALA A 59 11.54 20.40 -43.84
N TYR A 60 11.62 19.44 -42.90
CA TYR A 60 12.54 18.31 -42.99
C TYR A 60 12.32 17.47 -44.26
N LEU A 61 11.07 17.09 -44.55
CA LEU A 61 10.74 16.27 -45.72
C LEU A 61 11.00 16.99 -47.05
N LEU A 62 10.89 18.32 -47.07
CA LEU A 62 11.21 19.15 -48.23
C LEU A 62 12.71 19.49 -48.35
N GLY A 63 13.57 18.96 -47.45
CA GLY A 63 15.00 19.29 -47.42
C GLY A 63 15.29 20.75 -47.04
N LYS A 64 14.33 21.44 -46.43
CA LYS A 64 14.47 22.83 -45.98
C LYS A 64 14.99 22.84 -44.53
N PRO A 65 15.68 23.91 -44.12
CA PRO A 65 16.04 24.09 -42.71
C PRO A 65 14.81 23.99 -41.80
N VAL A 66 14.88 23.14 -40.78
CA VAL A 66 13.78 22.95 -39.82
C VAL A 66 13.65 24.21 -38.97
N PRO A 67 12.49 24.91 -38.99
CA PRO A 67 12.32 26.10 -38.20
C PRO A 67 12.39 25.76 -36.70
N PRO A 68 13.15 26.52 -35.89
CA PRO A 68 13.16 26.30 -34.46
C PRO A 68 11.79 26.62 -33.88
N LEU A 69 11.32 25.78 -32.95
CA LEU A 69 10.24 26.19 -32.06
C LEU A 69 10.80 27.22 -31.07
N PRO A 70 9.96 28.14 -30.55
CA PRO A 70 10.32 28.95 -29.40
C PRO A 70 11.02 28.09 -28.34
N GLY A 71 12.13 28.58 -27.78
CA GLY A 71 12.91 27.86 -26.78
C GLY A 71 12.12 27.59 -25.51
N PRO A 72 12.46 26.57 -24.70
CA PRO A 72 11.76 26.25 -23.45
C PRO A 72 11.70 27.42 -22.46
N GLU A 73 12.69 28.32 -22.53
CA GLU A 73 12.79 29.59 -21.77
C GLU A 73 11.67 30.59 -22.08
N VAL A 74 11.10 30.52 -23.29
CA VAL A 74 9.99 31.38 -23.72
C VAL A 74 8.70 30.65 -23.38
N GLU A 75 8.23 30.88 -22.16
CA GLU A 75 6.95 30.37 -21.70
C GLU A 75 5.81 31.23 -22.25
N ASP A 76 4.85 30.61 -22.93
CA ASP A 76 3.60 31.27 -23.33
C ASP A 76 2.42 30.66 -22.56
N ASP A 77 1.54 31.50 -22.05
CA ASP A 77 0.35 31.11 -21.29
C ASP A 77 -0.68 30.32 -22.14
N GLY A 78 -0.59 30.41 -23.46
CA GLY A 78 -1.32 29.60 -24.43
C GLY A 78 -0.62 28.28 -24.83
N ASP A 79 0.56 27.99 -24.30
CA ASP A 79 1.21 26.69 -24.53
C ASP A 79 0.33 25.55 -24.00
N LEU A 80 0.17 24.49 -24.79
CA LEU A 80 -0.61 23.32 -24.44
C LEU A 80 0.29 22.25 -23.83
N LEU A 81 0.04 21.99 -22.56
CA LEU A 81 0.80 21.07 -21.72
C LEU A 81 0.11 19.71 -21.69
N ASP A 82 0.88 18.65 -21.89
CA ASP A 82 0.38 17.31 -21.62
C ASP A 82 0.32 17.02 -20.11
N ARG A 83 -0.21 15.85 -19.73
CA ARG A 83 -0.30 15.43 -18.33
C ARG A 83 1.01 15.55 -17.54
N ARG A 84 2.15 15.18 -18.11
CA ARG A 84 3.45 15.18 -17.41
C ARG A 84 3.95 16.60 -17.24
N GLU A 85 3.79 17.41 -18.27
CA GLU A 85 4.16 18.83 -18.27
C GLU A 85 3.31 19.63 -17.29
N CYS A 86 2.01 19.35 -17.22
CA CYS A 86 1.12 19.93 -16.24
C CYS A 86 1.56 19.60 -14.81
N ALA A 87 1.88 18.32 -14.53
CA ALA A 87 2.35 17.88 -13.23
C ALA A 87 3.69 18.54 -12.85
N ALA A 88 4.61 18.66 -13.81
CA ALA A 88 5.88 19.34 -13.62
C ALA A 88 5.69 20.83 -13.30
N LEU A 89 4.80 21.52 -14.03
CA LEU A 89 4.51 22.95 -13.82
C LEU A 89 4.05 23.27 -12.39
N ILE A 90 3.22 22.40 -11.80
CA ILE A 90 2.69 22.62 -10.45
C ILE A 90 3.44 21.85 -9.34
N GLY A 91 4.57 21.20 -9.69
CA GLY A 91 5.45 20.53 -8.73
C GLY A 91 4.87 19.26 -8.09
N VAL A 92 4.13 18.45 -8.84
CA VAL A 92 3.54 17.19 -8.34
C VAL A 92 3.97 15.98 -9.18
N ALA A 93 3.79 14.78 -8.62
CA ALA A 93 4.04 13.55 -9.36
C ALA A 93 3.00 13.36 -10.49
N PRO A 94 3.38 12.80 -11.66
CA PRO A 94 2.46 12.63 -12.79
C PRO A 94 1.18 11.83 -12.48
N ASN A 95 1.21 10.94 -11.48
CA ASN A 95 0.04 10.20 -11.00
C ASN A 95 -1.01 11.08 -10.30
N SER A 96 -0.59 12.17 -9.67
CA SER A 96 -1.49 13.11 -8.97
C SER A 96 -2.36 13.88 -9.97
N TRP A 97 -1.87 14.09 -11.19
CA TRP A 97 -2.61 14.74 -12.26
C TRP A 97 -3.88 13.97 -12.68
N ASP A 98 -3.94 12.64 -12.49
CA ASP A 98 -5.15 11.86 -12.80
C ASP A 98 -6.35 12.24 -11.93
N VAL A 99 -6.08 12.77 -10.74
CA VAL A 99 -7.10 13.32 -9.85
C VAL A 99 -7.42 14.76 -10.24
N TYR A 100 -6.40 15.59 -10.46
CA TYR A 100 -6.58 17.02 -10.73
C TYR A 100 -7.29 17.30 -12.04
N LYS A 101 -7.05 16.51 -13.09
CA LYS A 101 -7.72 16.70 -14.39
C LYS A 101 -9.25 16.55 -14.35
N ARG A 102 -9.83 16.14 -13.21
CA ARG A 102 -11.28 16.06 -12.98
C ARG A 102 -11.87 17.33 -12.36
N ASP A 103 -11.03 18.28 -11.96
CA ASP A 103 -11.49 19.59 -11.48
C ASP A 103 -12.31 20.30 -12.57
N PRO A 104 -13.48 20.88 -12.26
CA PRO A 104 -14.33 21.51 -13.26
C PRO A 104 -13.61 22.53 -14.15
N ALA A 105 -12.71 23.35 -13.59
CA ALA A 105 -11.98 24.37 -14.34
C ALA A 105 -10.96 23.74 -15.31
N LEU A 106 -10.34 22.62 -14.92
CA LEU A 106 -9.42 21.88 -15.78
C LEU A 106 -10.16 21.03 -16.82
N VAL A 107 -11.35 20.52 -16.50
CA VAL A 107 -12.20 19.81 -17.46
C VAL A 107 -12.67 20.75 -18.57
N GLU A 108 -13.10 21.96 -18.20
CA GLU A 108 -13.54 22.98 -19.16
C GLU A 108 -12.40 23.48 -20.06
N ALA A 109 -11.20 23.65 -19.50
CA ALA A 109 -10.03 24.11 -20.25
C ALA A 109 -9.33 23.01 -21.08
N ARG A 110 -9.77 21.75 -21.00
CA ARG A 110 -9.12 20.61 -21.65
C ARG A 110 -9.25 20.70 -23.17
N ILE A 111 -8.13 20.52 -23.86
CA ILE A 111 -8.04 20.50 -25.32
C ILE A 111 -7.45 19.16 -25.77
N GLU A 112 -8.05 18.55 -26.79
CA GLU A 112 -7.51 17.34 -27.41
C GLU A 112 -6.67 17.69 -28.64
N ALA A 113 -5.47 17.10 -28.73
CA ALA A 113 -4.60 17.21 -29.90
C ALA A 113 -3.96 15.84 -30.19
N GLY A 114 -4.20 15.31 -31.39
CA GLY A 114 -3.68 13.99 -31.81
C GLY A 114 -4.13 12.85 -30.90
N GLY A 115 -5.36 12.91 -30.34
CA GLY A 115 -5.89 11.90 -29.41
C GLY A 115 -5.35 11.97 -27.99
N VAL A 116 -4.64 13.06 -27.63
CA VAL A 116 -4.06 13.25 -26.29
C VAL A 116 -4.63 14.50 -25.65
N GLU A 117 -4.99 14.40 -24.36
CA GLU A 117 -5.46 15.51 -23.55
C GLU A 117 -4.33 16.48 -23.21
N HIS A 118 -4.58 17.77 -23.43
CA HIS A 118 -3.69 18.87 -23.09
C HIS A 118 -4.45 20.00 -22.38
N TRP A 119 -3.71 20.83 -21.66
CA TRP A 119 -4.25 22.00 -20.95
C TRP A 119 -3.44 23.25 -21.29
N PRO A 120 -4.07 24.40 -21.56
CA PRO A 120 -3.38 25.67 -21.65
C PRO A 120 -2.62 25.98 -20.35
N ARG A 121 -1.37 26.42 -20.45
CA ARG A 121 -0.52 26.80 -19.31
C ARG A 121 -1.24 27.78 -18.36
N ARG A 122 -1.97 28.76 -18.90
CA ARG A 122 -2.80 29.70 -18.10
C ARG A 122 -3.84 29.01 -17.23
N ALA A 123 -4.47 27.95 -17.73
CA ALA A 123 -5.49 27.23 -16.97
C ALA A 123 -4.87 26.43 -15.83
N VAL A 124 -3.70 25.83 -16.08
CA VAL A 124 -2.93 25.11 -15.06
C VAL A 124 -2.39 26.07 -13.98
N LYS A 125 -1.89 27.25 -14.36
CA LYS A 125 -1.48 28.31 -13.43
C LYS A 125 -2.67 28.86 -12.64
N ALA A 126 -3.81 29.09 -13.27
CA ALA A 126 -5.03 29.53 -12.60
C ALA A 126 -5.54 28.48 -11.60
N PHE A 127 -5.51 27.20 -11.98
CA PHE A 127 -5.78 26.10 -11.07
C PHE A 127 -4.77 26.06 -9.91
N GLN A 128 -3.48 26.29 -10.15
CA GLN A 128 -2.46 26.37 -9.11
C GLN A 128 -2.64 27.56 -8.16
N ALA A 129 -3.09 28.72 -8.66
CA ALA A 129 -3.31 29.93 -7.88
C ALA A 129 -4.63 29.87 -7.09
N GLY A 130 -5.68 29.31 -7.70
CA GLY A 130 -6.96 29.02 -7.06
C GLY A 130 -6.91 27.78 -6.17
N ARG A 131 -5.85 26.97 -6.28
CA ARG A 131 -5.52 25.94 -5.30
C ARG A 131 -5.36 26.68 -3.99
N PRO A 132 -6.21 26.41 -3.02
CA PRO A 132 -6.04 27.07 -1.75
C PRO A 132 -4.69 26.53 -1.24
N GLY A 133 -3.77 27.46 -1.00
CA GLY A 133 -2.33 27.19 -0.85
C GLY A 133 -2.04 26.25 0.32
N ASP A 134 -0.82 26.21 0.83
CA ASP A 134 -0.50 25.43 2.05
C ASP A 134 -1.46 25.69 3.26
N ALA A 135 -2.33 26.71 3.19
CA ALA A 135 -3.41 27.03 4.13
C ALA A 135 -4.76 26.28 3.91
N ALA A 136 -4.96 25.54 2.82
CA ALA A 136 -6.14 24.69 2.69
C ALA A 136 -5.79 23.22 2.64
N GLN A 137 -6.57 22.49 3.44
CA GLN A 137 -6.58 21.06 3.62
C GLN A 137 -6.08 20.30 2.39
N ARG A 138 -4.76 20.04 2.40
CA ARG A 138 -4.25 18.83 1.80
C ARG A 138 -5.06 17.71 2.43
N THR A 139 -5.77 16.93 1.63
CA THR A 139 -6.33 15.63 2.03
C THR A 139 -5.23 14.58 2.28
N GLY A 140 -4.00 15.04 2.57
CA GLY A 140 -2.84 14.27 2.99
C GLY A 140 -2.08 15.05 4.08
N ARG A 141 -1.76 14.32 5.16
CA ARG A 141 -1.19 14.76 6.45
C ARG A 141 -0.24 15.97 6.38
N PRO A 142 -0.45 17.03 7.17
CA PRO A 142 0.53 18.09 7.35
C PRO A 142 1.83 17.54 7.95
N LYS A 143 2.96 18.07 7.49
CA LYS A 143 4.27 17.77 8.09
C LYS A 143 4.22 18.31 9.54
N SER A 144 4.36 17.43 10.51
CA SER A 144 4.30 17.71 11.97
C SER A 144 2.93 17.71 12.66
N THR A 145 1.87 17.16 12.07
CA THR A 145 0.72 16.69 12.87
C THR A 145 0.87 15.18 13.05
N GLY A 146 1.49 14.77 14.16
CA GLY A 146 1.39 13.39 14.64
C GLY A 146 -0.09 12.99 14.76
N ASP A 147 -0.36 11.69 14.92
CA ASP A 147 -1.68 11.31 15.44
C ASP A 147 -1.86 12.16 16.72
N GLN A 148 -2.96 12.92 16.85
CA GLN A 148 -3.20 13.79 18.02
C GLN A 148 -3.09 12.99 19.33
N VAL A 149 -3.31 11.68 19.20
CA VAL A 149 -3.12 10.66 20.21
C VAL A 149 -1.84 9.87 19.90
N PRO A 150 -0.89 9.75 20.84
CA PRO A 150 0.22 8.81 20.74
C PRO A 150 -0.25 7.39 20.41
N ARG A 151 0.45 6.69 19.49
CA ARG A 151 -0.02 5.40 18.93
C ARG A 151 -0.32 4.33 19.98
N ASP A 152 0.43 4.33 21.07
CA ASP A 152 0.27 3.48 22.24
C ASP A 152 -1.04 3.76 23.01
N GLN A 153 -1.56 4.98 22.96
CA GLN A 153 -2.78 5.40 23.65
C GLN A 153 -4.05 5.18 22.83
N VAL A 154 -3.93 5.04 21.50
CA VAL A 154 -5.08 4.90 20.58
C VAL A 154 -5.97 3.72 20.98
N HIS A 155 -5.39 2.58 21.36
CA HIS A 155 -6.17 1.41 21.71
C HIS A 155 -7.04 1.63 22.96
N GLY A 156 -6.49 2.27 24.00
CA GLY A 156 -7.22 2.58 25.23
C GLY A 156 -8.37 3.56 24.99
N LEU A 157 -8.11 4.65 24.26
CA LEU A 157 -9.14 5.65 23.97
C LEU A 157 -10.25 5.11 23.06
N VAL A 158 -9.93 4.24 22.10
CA VAL A 158 -10.96 3.57 21.29
C VAL A 158 -11.77 2.59 22.14
N ALA A 159 -11.18 1.96 23.16
CA ALA A 159 -11.90 1.09 24.08
C ALA A 159 -12.96 1.86 24.87
N GLU A 160 -12.60 3.00 25.44
CA GLU A 160 -13.54 3.88 26.16
C GLU A 160 -14.70 4.33 25.28
N LEU A 161 -14.40 4.71 24.03
CA LEU A 161 -15.43 5.09 23.06
C LEU A 161 -16.36 3.93 22.70
N LEU A 162 -15.82 2.71 22.57
CA LEU A 162 -16.59 1.51 22.28
C LEU A 162 -17.45 1.06 23.47
N ASP A 163 -16.99 1.29 24.71
CA ASP A 163 -17.78 1.03 25.93
C ASP A 163 -18.95 2.00 26.08
N ALA A 164 -18.74 3.27 25.71
CA ALA A 164 -19.79 4.28 25.73
C ALA A 164 -20.84 4.07 24.62
N ASP A 165 -20.41 3.60 23.45
CA ASP A 165 -21.29 3.32 22.31
C ASP A 165 -20.79 2.07 21.53
N PRO A 166 -21.45 0.90 21.68
CA PRO A 166 -21.05 -0.31 20.96
C PRO A 166 -21.23 -0.18 19.43
N THR A 167 -22.03 0.78 18.97
CA THR A 167 -22.35 1.02 17.56
C THR A 167 -21.38 1.97 16.86
N ILE A 168 -20.41 2.52 17.59
CA ILE A 168 -19.49 3.55 17.10
C ILE A 168 -18.78 3.12 15.80
N SER A 169 -18.67 4.06 14.87
CA SER A 169 -18.04 3.83 13.57
C SER A 169 -16.58 4.31 13.55
N ALA A 170 -15.79 3.79 12.61
CA ALA A 170 -14.42 4.29 12.38
C ALA A 170 -14.38 5.77 11.96
N ALA A 171 -15.44 6.29 11.34
CA ALA A 171 -15.55 7.71 11.01
C ALA A 171 -15.68 8.56 12.29
N THR A 172 -16.53 8.13 13.22
CA THR A 172 -16.70 8.79 14.53
C THR A 172 -15.42 8.71 15.37
N VAL A 173 -14.70 7.58 15.35
CA VAL A 173 -13.38 7.46 16.00
C VAL A 173 -12.36 8.43 15.40
N THR A 174 -12.35 8.55 14.07
CA THR A 174 -11.47 9.50 13.35
C THR A 174 -11.77 10.93 13.75
N GLU A 175 -13.04 11.30 13.80
CA GLU A 175 -13.50 12.63 14.20
C GLU A 175 -13.12 12.95 15.65
N ARG A 176 -13.33 12.02 16.58
CA ARG A 176 -13.07 12.24 18.01
C ARG A 176 -11.59 12.21 18.40
N LEU A 177 -10.79 11.33 17.79
CA LEU A 177 -9.40 11.10 18.20
C LEU A 177 -8.36 11.67 17.23
N GLY A 178 -8.78 12.18 16.07
CA GLY A 178 -7.88 12.71 15.05
C GLY A 178 -6.91 11.67 14.46
N VAL A 179 -7.25 10.38 14.58
CA VAL A 179 -6.46 9.26 14.03
C VAL A 179 -6.89 8.92 12.60
N HIS A 180 -6.01 8.33 11.80
CA HIS A 180 -6.40 7.86 10.47
C HIS A 180 -7.53 6.80 10.54
N ARG A 181 -8.48 6.85 9.60
CA ARG A 181 -9.64 5.94 9.54
C ARG A 181 -9.27 4.46 9.65
N ASN A 182 -8.20 4.04 8.97
CA ASN A 182 -7.73 2.64 9.06
C ASN A 182 -7.24 2.30 10.46
N THR A 183 -6.53 3.20 11.14
CA THR A 183 -6.07 3.01 12.53
C THR A 183 -7.27 2.85 13.46
N GLY A 184 -8.29 3.71 13.34
CA GLY A 184 -9.52 3.61 14.12
C GLY A 184 -10.30 2.32 13.84
N GLN A 185 -10.41 1.93 12.56
CA GLN A 185 -11.06 0.68 12.15
C GLN A 185 -10.32 -0.56 12.68
N ASP A 186 -8.99 -0.57 12.62
CA ASP A 186 -8.16 -1.69 13.10
C ASP A 186 -8.27 -1.82 14.62
N ALA A 187 -8.22 -0.70 15.36
CA ALA A 187 -8.42 -0.69 16.81
C ALA A 187 -9.82 -1.21 17.19
N LEU A 188 -10.89 -0.72 16.54
CA LEU A 188 -12.25 -1.21 16.76
C LEU A 188 -12.38 -2.71 16.45
N THR A 189 -11.74 -3.19 15.38
CA THR A 189 -11.80 -4.60 14.99
C THR A 189 -11.14 -5.49 16.04
N ARG A 190 -9.99 -5.08 16.58
CA ARG A 190 -9.28 -5.80 17.63
C ARG A 190 -10.07 -5.83 18.94
N LEU A 191 -10.49 -4.67 19.43
CA LEU A 191 -11.27 -4.55 20.67
C LEU A 191 -12.58 -5.35 20.62
N ARG A 192 -13.32 -5.25 19.51
CA ARG A 192 -14.54 -6.05 19.33
C ARG A 192 -14.22 -7.54 19.32
N ALA A 193 -13.15 -7.97 18.65
CA ALA A 193 -12.75 -9.37 18.63
C ALA A 193 -12.38 -9.90 20.03
N ASP A 194 -11.61 -9.13 20.80
CA ASP A 194 -11.20 -9.51 22.15
C ASP A 194 -12.42 -9.62 23.09
N ARG A 195 -13.33 -8.63 23.04
CA ARG A 195 -14.56 -8.66 23.83
C ARG A 195 -15.52 -9.78 23.43
N ILE A 196 -15.63 -10.09 22.14
CA ILE A 196 -16.39 -11.26 21.66
C ILE A 196 -15.77 -12.54 22.23
N ALA A 197 -14.45 -12.67 22.19
CA ALA A 197 -13.76 -13.84 22.74
C ALA A 197 -13.92 -13.95 24.27
N ASP A 198 -13.88 -12.84 25.01
CA ASP A 198 -14.16 -12.80 26.45
C ASP A 198 -15.59 -13.23 26.76
N HIS A 199 -16.55 -12.74 25.97
CA HIS A 199 -17.96 -13.08 26.16
C HIS A 199 -18.25 -14.56 25.88
N ILE A 200 -17.61 -15.14 24.86
CA ILE A 200 -17.69 -16.58 24.57
C ILE A 200 -17.00 -17.39 25.67
N ALA A 201 -15.86 -16.93 26.21
CA ALA A 201 -15.21 -17.63 27.31
C ALA A 201 -16.11 -17.69 28.57
N ALA A 202 -16.89 -16.64 28.83
CA ALA A 202 -17.90 -16.63 29.89
C ALA A 202 -19.17 -17.43 29.53
N HIS A 203 -19.48 -17.58 28.24
CA HIS A 203 -20.68 -18.26 27.74
C HIS A 203 -20.32 -19.22 26.57
N PRO A 204 -19.76 -20.40 26.85
CA PRO A 204 -19.12 -21.26 25.84
C PRO A 204 -20.05 -21.78 24.75
N THR A 205 -21.37 -21.71 24.95
CA THR A 205 -22.36 -22.15 23.96
C THR A 205 -22.63 -21.12 22.87
N LEU A 206 -22.14 -19.89 23.01
CA LEU A 206 -22.37 -18.82 22.04
C LEU A 206 -21.46 -18.93 20.83
N THR A 207 -22.03 -18.73 19.65
CA THR A 207 -21.26 -18.47 18.44
C THR A 207 -20.70 -17.04 18.45
N PRO A 208 -19.63 -16.75 17.67
CA PRO A 208 -19.11 -15.38 17.52
C PRO A 208 -20.15 -14.35 17.08
N ALA A 209 -21.12 -14.73 16.26
CA ALA A 209 -22.18 -13.84 15.81
C ALA A 209 -23.19 -13.54 16.93
N GLU A 210 -23.58 -14.54 17.70
CA GLU A 210 -24.49 -14.37 18.85
C GLU A 210 -23.84 -13.55 19.96
N ALA A 211 -22.57 -13.82 20.26
CA ALA A 211 -21.81 -13.02 21.21
C ALA A 211 -21.70 -11.55 20.77
N ALA A 212 -21.42 -11.29 19.49
CA ALA A 212 -21.39 -9.92 18.96
C ALA A 212 -22.76 -9.21 19.05
N ALA A 213 -23.85 -9.94 18.80
CA ALA A 213 -25.21 -9.42 18.92
C ALA A 213 -25.57 -9.10 20.38
N GLN A 214 -25.21 -9.96 21.33
CA GLN A 214 -25.43 -9.73 22.76
C GLN A 214 -24.61 -8.54 23.29
N LEU A 215 -23.43 -8.28 22.72
CA LEU A 215 -22.61 -7.10 23.01
C LEU A 215 -23.12 -5.82 22.32
N GLY A 216 -24.24 -5.88 21.59
CA GLY A 216 -24.86 -4.71 20.94
C GLY A 216 -24.14 -4.22 19.68
N TYR A 217 -23.26 -5.03 19.08
CA TYR A 217 -22.51 -4.60 17.91
C TYR A 217 -23.31 -4.71 16.60
N PRO A 218 -23.22 -3.73 15.68
CA PRO A 218 -23.92 -3.78 14.40
C PRO A 218 -23.40 -4.91 13.49
N ALA A 219 -24.30 -5.77 12.99
CA ALA A 219 -23.95 -6.92 12.14
C ALA A 219 -23.07 -6.55 10.92
N GLY A 220 -23.35 -5.41 10.27
CA GLY A 220 -22.59 -4.91 9.12
C GLY A 220 -21.16 -4.46 9.44
N GLN A 221 -20.81 -4.30 10.71
CA GLN A 221 -19.51 -3.80 11.15
C GLN A 221 -18.62 -4.87 11.82
N VAL A 222 -19.16 -6.06 12.13
CA VAL A 222 -18.46 -7.06 12.96
C VAL A 222 -17.91 -8.26 12.21
N ARG A 223 -18.15 -8.41 10.91
CA ARG A 223 -17.67 -9.58 10.14
C ARG A 223 -16.18 -9.89 10.34
N ARG A 224 -15.32 -8.86 10.35
CA ARG A 224 -13.88 -9.03 10.60
C ARG A 224 -13.58 -9.35 12.07
N ALA A 225 -14.29 -8.70 12.99
CA ALA A 225 -14.11 -8.91 14.42
C ALA A 225 -14.54 -10.32 14.86
N THR A 226 -15.63 -10.88 14.30
CA THR A 226 -16.07 -12.24 14.60
C THR A 226 -15.09 -13.29 14.08
N ALA A 227 -14.56 -13.12 12.86
CA ALA A 227 -13.52 -13.99 12.34
C ALA A 227 -12.25 -13.95 13.21
N ARG A 228 -11.81 -12.74 13.57
CA ARG A 228 -10.66 -12.55 14.46
C ARG A 228 -10.89 -13.10 15.86
N ALA A 229 -12.09 -12.99 16.42
CA ALA A 229 -12.43 -13.55 17.72
C ALA A 229 -12.23 -15.07 17.76
N GLY A 230 -12.57 -15.76 16.67
CA GLY A 230 -12.24 -17.18 16.50
C GLY A 230 -10.74 -17.46 16.58
N THR A 231 -9.91 -16.61 15.97
CA THR A 231 -8.45 -16.69 16.05
C THR A 231 -7.94 -16.44 17.48
N VAL A 232 -8.51 -15.45 18.19
CA VAL A 232 -8.17 -15.15 19.60
C VAL A 232 -8.51 -16.34 20.50
N LEU A 233 -9.66 -16.98 20.31
CA LEU A 233 -10.04 -18.17 21.08
C LEU A 233 -9.09 -19.35 20.84
N ARG A 234 -8.66 -19.59 19.61
CA ARG A 234 -7.64 -20.62 19.31
C ARG A 234 -6.31 -20.30 19.99
N ALA A 235 -5.88 -19.03 20.00
CA ALA A 235 -4.68 -18.63 20.73
C ALA A 235 -4.80 -18.86 22.24
N ARG A 236 -5.95 -18.57 22.84
CA ARG A 236 -6.19 -18.85 24.27
C ARG A 236 -6.19 -20.34 24.57
N HIS A 237 -6.77 -21.15 23.67
CA HIS A 237 -6.80 -22.59 23.81
C HIS A 237 -5.38 -23.21 23.79
N ILE A 238 -4.49 -22.69 22.93
CA ILE A 238 -3.11 -23.21 22.82
C ILE A 238 -2.14 -22.60 23.84
N ALA A 239 -2.47 -21.47 24.47
CA ALA A 239 -1.58 -20.77 25.39
C ALA A 239 -1.00 -21.65 26.53
N PRO A 240 -1.77 -22.55 27.18
CA PRO A 240 -1.21 -23.46 28.20
C PRO A 240 -0.12 -24.36 27.63
N TYR A 241 -0.35 -24.95 26.46
CA TYR A 241 0.63 -25.80 25.78
C TYR A 241 1.92 -25.03 25.45
N LEU A 242 1.81 -23.82 24.90
CA LEU A 242 2.99 -23.01 24.58
C LEU A 242 3.77 -22.61 25.86
N THR A 243 3.07 -22.39 26.96
CA THR A 243 3.67 -22.12 28.28
C THR A 243 4.45 -23.32 28.80
N ASP A 244 3.90 -24.52 28.65
CA ASP A 244 4.57 -25.77 29.06
C ASP A 244 5.83 -26.03 28.23
N VAL A 245 5.79 -25.75 26.92
CA VAL A 245 6.97 -25.81 26.05
C VAL A 245 8.02 -24.79 26.48
N ALA A 246 7.63 -23.52 26.72
CA ALA A 246 8.56 -22.50 27.21
C ALA A 246 9.24 -22.92 28.53
N ALA A 247 8.48 -23.51 29.45
CA ALA A 247 9.00 -24.05 30.70
C ALA A 247 9.97 -25.22 30.47
N ALA A 248 9.69 -26.13 29.54
CA ALA A 248 10.57 -27.24 29.21
C ALA A 248 11.90 -26.76 28.60
N LEU A 249 11.86 -25.80 27.68
CA LEU A 249 13.06 -25.19 27.08
C LEU A 249 13.92 -24.49 28.14
N HIS A 250 13.29 -23.82 29.10
CA HIS A 250 14.01 -23.18 30.20
C HIS A 250 14.66 -24.21 31.13
N ARG A 251 13.95 -25.29 31.51
CA ARG A 251 14.52 -26.39 32.32
C ARG A 251 15.70 -27.08 31.62
N ALA A 252 15.67 -27.16 30.28
CA ALA A 252 16.77 -27.67 29.46
C ALA A 252 17.95 -26.69 29.35
N GLY A 253 17.83 -25.47 29.89
CA GLY A 253 18.90 -24.47 29.91
C GLY A 253 19.08 -23.69 28.60
N TRP A 254 18.04 -23.62 27.75
CA TRP A 254 18.12 -22.91 26.46
C TRP A 254 17.62 -21.47 26.48
N THR A 255 16.97 -21.07 27.56
CA THR A 255 16.61 -19.69 27.84
C THR A 255 17.16 -19.24 29.18
N THR A 256 17.60 -17.99 29.26
CA THR A 256 18.09 -17.38 30.52
C THR A 256 16.96 -17.18 31.53
N GLU A 257 15.77 -16.81 31.04
CA GLU A 257 14.55 -16.66 31.82
C GLU A 257 13.41 -17.47 31.19
N GLN A 258 12.43 -17.86 32.00
CA GLN A 258 11.18 -18.42 31.49
C GLN A 258 10.32 -17.28 30.90
N ALA A 259 10.52 -17.00 29.61
CA ALA A 259 9.76 -16.00 28.89
C ALA A 259 8.42 -16.55 28.38
N ALA A 260 7.37 -15.72 28.43
CA ALA A 260 6.11 -16.05 27.77
C ALA A 260 6.30 -16.08 26.24
N PRO A 261 5.69 -17.05 25.54
CA PRO A 261 5.72 -17.10 24.07
C PRO A 261 5.14 -15.81 23.47
N ASP A 262 5.81 -15.25 22.45
CA ASP A 262 5.28 -14.13 21.68
C ASP A 262 4.26 -14.64 20.67
N VAL A 263 2.97 -14.52 20.99
CA VAL A 263 1.85 -14.96 20.14
C VAL A 263 1.42 -13.83 19.20
N GLN A 264 1.43 -14.14 17.91
CA GLN A 264 1.08 -13.21 16.84
C GLN A 264 -0.10 -13.73 16.03
N PHE A 265 -0.80 -12.78 15.37
CA PHE A 265 -1.95 -13.05 14.52
C PHE A 265 -1.76 -12.61 13.06
N PRO A 266 -0.85 -13.25 12.29
CA PRO A 266 -0.60 -12.86 10.91
C PRO A 266 -1.87 -12.94 10.05
N GLY A 267 -2.27 -11.84 9.44
CA GLY A 267 -3.46 -11.79 8.58
C GLY A 267 -4.80 -11.92 9.32
N ASP A 268 -4.82 -11.79 10.65
CA ASP A 268 -5.99 -11.92 11.54
C ASP A 268 -6.67 -13.31 11.56
N ASP A 269 -6.18 -14.27 10.77
CA ASP A 269 -6.78 -15.59 10.59
C ASP A 269 -5.93 -16.73 11.13
N ARG A 270 -4.68 -16.44 11.54
CA ARG A 270 -3.69 -17.43 11.95
C ARG A 270 -3.15 -17.19 13.36
N VAL A 271 -2.80 -18.27 14.06
CA VAL A 271 -2.05 -18.22 15.32
C VAL A 271 -0.64 -18.74 15.11
N VAL A 272 0.34 -17.90 15.40
CA VAL A 272 1.76 -18.25 15.33
C VAL A 272 2.43 -17.77 16.62
N ALA A 273 3.32 -18.57 17.20
CA ALA A 273 4.05 -18.18 18.40
C ALA A 273 5.56 -18.30 18.19
N ALA A 274 6.34 -17.41 18.80
CA ALA A 274 7.79 -17.49 18.79
C ALA A 274 8.37 -17.61 20.20
N LEU A 275 9.42 -18.41 20.33
CA LEU A 275 10.23 -18.58 21.53
C LEU A 275 11.69 -18.32 21.17
N VAL A 276 12.28 -17.28 21.75
CA VAL A 276 13.69 -16.93 21.53
C VAL A 276 14.56 -17.75 22.47
N LEU A 277 15.61 -18.38 21.94
CA LEU A 277 16.59 -19.13 22.72
C LEU A 277 17.87 -18.29 22.83
N ASP A 278 18.14 -17.77 24.01
CA ASP A 278 19.18 -16.77 24.27
C ASP A 278 20.34 -17.29 25.14
N ALA A 279 20.23 -18.53 25.65
CA ALA A 279 21.35 -19.16 26.34
C ALA A 279 22.53 -19.36 25.38
N GLY A 280 23.76 -19.21 25.90
CA GLY A 280 24.99 -19.28 25.09
C GLY A 280 25.23 -20.62 24.40
N GLN A 281 24.56 -21.69 24.85
CA GLN A 281 24.63 -23.05 24.29
C GLN A 281 23.33 -23.48 23.57
N ALA A 282 22.41 -22.54 23.30
CA ALA A 282 21.18 -22.87 22.60
C ALA A 282 21.46 -23.39 21.18
N PRO A 283 20.81 -24.48 20.74
CA PRO A 283 21.12 -25.13 19.45
C PRO A 283 20.68 -24.27 18.25
N VAL A 284 19.66 -23.43 18.43
CA VAL A 284 19.14 -22.53 17.40
C VAL A 284 18.78 -21.17 18.01
N PRO A 285 18.73 -20.08 17.21
CA PRO A 285 18.36 -18.76 17.70
C PRO A 285 16.94 -18.66 18.27
N ALA A 286 15.97 -19.31 17.64
CA ALA A 286 14.57 -19.27 18.05
C ALA A 286 13.79 -20.47 17.51
N LEU A 287 12.65 -20.75 18.16
CA LEU A 287 11.62 -21.66 17.70
C LEU A 287 10.37 -20.88 17.30
N VAL A 288 9.66 -21.38 16.30
CA VAL A 288 8.35 -20.87 15.88
C VAL A 288 7.37 -22.02 15.81
N TRP A 289 6.22 -21.83 16.45
CA TRP A 289 5.05 -22.68 16.34
C TRP A 289 4.04 -22.03 15.38
N ASP A 290 3.55 -22.77 14.37
CA ASP A 290 2.45 -22.39 13.50
C ASP A 290 1.30 -23.39 13.68
N GLU A 291 0.07 -22.91 13.89
CA GLU A 291 -1.08 -23.78 14.15
C GLU A 291 -1.36 -24.82 13.05
N ARG A 292 -0.82 -24.64 11.83
CA ARG A 292 -0.99 -25.56 10.70
C ARG A 292 0.15 -26.56 10.55
N TYR A 293 1.36 -26.18 10.97
CA TYR A 293 2.58 -26.91 10.63
C TYR A 293 3.37 -27.38 11.87
N GLY A 294 2.95 -26.98 13.07
CA GLY A 294 3.67 -27.29 14.30
C GLY A 294 4.95 -26.48 14.45
N TRP A 295 5.96 -27.10 15.03
CA TRP A 295 7.21 -26.43 15.40
C TRP A 295 8.23 -26.41 14.26
N ARG A 296 8.96 -25.30 14.17
CA ARG A 296 10.15 -25.17 13.32
C ARG A 296 11.21 -24.31 14.00
N THR A 297 12.47 -24.49 13.59
CA THR A 297 13.56 -23.58 13.96
C THR A 297 13.50 -22.28 13.15
N ALA A 298 14.13 -21.23 13.68
CA ALA A 298 14.32 -19.96 13.02
C ALA A 298 15.74 -19.44 13.23
N SER A 299 16.31 -18.84 12.18
CA SER A 299 17.70 -18.36 12.16
C SER A 299 17.90 -16.97 12.77
N SER A 300 16.83 -16.30 13.23
CA SER A 300 16.89 -14.94 13.77
C SER A 300 16.18 -14.84 15.11
N ARG A 301 16.88 -14.31 16.12
CA ARG A 301 16.28 -13.92 17.41
C ARG A 301 15.39 -12.69 17.30
N ARG A 302 15.78 -11.74 16.43
CA ARG A 302 15.07 -10.45 16.29
C ARG A 302 13.79 -10.57 15.48
N HIS A 303 13.79 -11.43 14.47
CA HIS A 303 12.67 -11.59 13.54
C HIS A 303 12.43 -13.09 13.24
N PRO A 304 12.01 -13.89 14.24
CA PRO A 304 11.81 -15.33 14.08
C PRO A 304 10.62 -15.66 13.16
N ILE A 305 9.61 -14.78 13.14
CA ILE A 305 8.43 -14.87 12.27
C ILE A 305 8.64 -13.96 11.06
N THR A 306 8.61 -14.55 9.86
CA THR A 306 8.71 -13.82 8.60
C THR A 306 7.48 -12.94 8.38
N LYS A 307 7.62 -11.87 7.58
CA LYS A 307 6.50 -10.97 7.26
C LYS A 307 5.33 -11.77 6.66
N GLY A 308 4.15 -11.65 7.27
CA GLY A 308 2.94 -12.38 6.85
C GLY A 308 2.90 -13.86 7.24
N ALA A 309 3.89 -14.33 8.02
CA ALA A 309 4.08 -15.71 8.42
C ALA A 309 3.96 -16.68 7.23
N VAL A 310 4.65 -16.34 6.14
CA VAL A 310 4.81 -17.26 5.01
C VAL A 310 5.72 -18.40 5.49
N PRO A 311 5.30 -19.67 5.36
CA PRO A 311 6.11 -20.80 5.80
C PRO A 311 7.41 -20.81 4.99
N PRO A 312 8.57 -20.70 5.66
CA PRO A 312 9.84 -20.80 4.98
C PRO A 312 10.09 -22.24 4.50
N SER A 313 10.79 -22.38 3.37
CA SER A 313 11.37 -23.65 2.94
C SER A 313 12.45 -24.11 3.94
N GLU A 314 12.67 -25.41 4.03
CA GLU A 314 13.77 -25.96 4.83
C GLU A 314 15.13 -25.53 4.29
N GLY A 315 16.08 -25.30 5.20
CA GLY A 315 17.42 -24.77 4.91
C GLY A 315 17.69 -23.42 5.57
N GLY A 316 18.96 -22.98 5.57
CA GLY A 316 19.36 -21.68 6.12
C GLY A 316 19.05 -21.49 7.62
N GLY A 317 19.02 -22.58 8.40
CA GLY A 317 18.69 -22.57 9.82
C GLY A 317 17.19 -22.78 10.14
N VAL A 318 16.37 -23.10 9.13
CA VAL A 318 14.98 -23.53 9.28
C VAL A 318 14.87 -25.05 9.09
N ARG A 319 14.37 -25.75 10.11
CA ARG A 319 14.05 -27.18 10.15
C ARG A 319 12.68 -27.35 10.80
N TYR A 320 11.76 -28.08 10.18
CA TYR A 320 10.49 -28.44 10.83
C TYR A 320 10.71 -29.62 11.76
N LEU A 321 10.14 -29.54 12.96
CA LEU A 321 10.25 -30.62 13.95
C LEU A 321 9.16 -31.66 13.68
N THR A 322 9.52 -32.93 13.79
CA THR A 322 8.57 -34.04 13.69
C THR A 322 7.75 -34.14 14.99
N GLY A 323 6.57 -34.76 14.92
CA GLY A 323 5.70 -34.95 16.10
C GLY A 323 4.34 -34.23 16.05
N GLY A 324 4.01 -33.58 14.93
CA GLY A 324 2.70 -32.95 14.72
C GLY A 324 2.62 -31.51 15.25
N ILE A 325 1.39 -31.01 15.45
CA ILE A 325 1.16 -29.60 15.81
C ILE A 325 1.45 -29.34 17.29
N THR A 326 1.10 -30.28 18.17
CA THR A 326 1.30 -30.17 19.62
C THR A 326 1.96 -31.42 20.20
N PRO A 327 3.21 -31.74 19.80
CA PRO A 327 3.97 -32.81 20.45
C PRO A 327 4.18 -32.49 21.94
N PRO A 328 4.34 -33.51 22.81
CA PRO A 328 4.73 -33.31 24.21
C PRO A 328 5.90 -32.32 24.35
N PRO A 329 5.90 -31.44 25.37
CA PRO A 329 6.95 -30.43 25.55
C PRO A 329 8.37 -31.00 25.55
N ASP A 330 8.58 -32.16 26.19
CA ASP A 330 9.88 -32.81 26.25
C ASP A 330 10.33 -33.38 24.89
N ASP A 331 9.40 -33.70 23.99
CA ASP A 331 9.72 -34.14 22.62
C ASP A 331 10.21 -32.96 21.77
N VAL A 332 9.67 -31.74 21.99
CA VAL A 332 10.17 -30.51 21.36
C VAL A 332 11.63 -30.26 21.78
N VAL A 333 11.92 -30.52 23.07
CA VAL A 333 13.28 -30.47 23.59
C VAL A 333 14.15 -31.54 22.93
N ALA A 334 13.78 -32.81 23.00
CA ALA A 334 14.57 -33.88 22.39
C ALA A 334 14.87 -33.62 20.90
N ALA A 335 13.90 -33.14 20.13
CA ALA A 335 14.03 -32.83 18.72
C ALA A 335 15.02 -31.68 18.40
N LEU A 336 15.38 -30.84 19.37
CA LEU A 336 16.40 -29.80 19.20
C LEU A 336 17.83 -30.27 19.46
N THR A 337 17.99 -31.40 20.14
CA THR A 337 19.29 -32.00 20.47
C THR A 337 19.78 -33.00 19.43
N GLN A 338 18.92 -33.38 18.49
CA GLN A 338 19.22 -34.22 17.32
C GLN A 338 19.65 -33.37 16.12
#